data_AF-A0A4R1NLP0-F1
#
_entry.id   AF-A0A4R1NLP0-F1
#
_cell.length_a   1.000
_cell.length_b   1.000
_cell.length_c   1.000
_cell.angle_alpha   90.00
_cell.angle_beta   90.00
_cell.angle_gamma   90.00
#
_symmetry.space_group_name_H-M   'P 1'
#
loop_
_entity.id
_entity.type
_entity.pdbx_description
1 polymer ?
#
loop_
_entity_poly.entity_id
_entity_poly.type
_entity_poly.pdbx_seq_one_letter_code
_entity_poly.pdbx_strand_id
1 'polypeptide(L)'
;MNKLDKIEYFTEMAESMFGKHWKMPLSELFGVTDRTIRRWATGENEIPDEAIRGMLSFMYARIRAITAAADEIAMEFVTEDGYERIIYMPSMQIANMRIDLDVETREWFDIDGKLYAIHSDGTVIDMSGNNALLPDGVSIEQLYYAKKSYIEDPENQIAEN
;
A
#
# COMPACT_ATOMS: atom_id res chain seq x y z
N MET A 1 -3.07 13.97 -21.28
CA MET A 1 -3.12 14.61 -19.95
C MET A 1 -2.84 16.09 -20.15
N ASN A 2 -3.68 16.98 -19.63
CA ASN A 2 -3.44 18.42 -19.77
C ASN A 2 -2.37 18.88 -18.74
N LYS A 3 -1.88 20.12 -18.87
CA LYS A 3 -0.83 20.65 -17.99
C LYS A 3 -1.25 20.72 -16.52
N LEU A 4 -2.50 21.06 -16.22
CA LEU A 4 -3.02 21.16 -14.86
C LEU A 4 -3.11 19.78 -14.22
N ASP A 5 -3.66 18.79 -14.93
CA ASP A 5 -3.71 17.40 -14.45
C ASP A 5 -2.30 16.89 -14.09
N LYS A 6 -1.31 17.22 -14.94
CA LYS A 6 0.08 16.79 -14.73
C LYS A 6 0.69 17.38 -13.46
N ILE A 7 0.37 18.65 -13.15
CA ILE A 7 0.82 19.33 -11.94
C ILE A 7 0.13 18.75 -10.70
N GLU A 8 -1.17 18.49 -10.80
CA GLU A 8 -1.98 17.89 -9.75
C GLU A 8 -1.42 16.51 -9.36
N TYR A 9 -1.33 15.59 -10.32
CA TYR A 9 -0.78 14.26 -10.06
C TYR A 9 0.68 14.30 -9.59
N PHE A 10 1.49 15.21 -10.13
CA PHE A 10 2.87 15.38 -9.67
C PHE A 10 2.94 15.80 -8.21
N THR A 11 2.07 16.71 -7.79
CA THR A 11 1.98 17.20 -6.41
C THR A 11 1.46 16.11 -5.48
N GLU A 12 0.39 15.42 -5.87
CA GLU A 12 -0.21 14.33 -5.11
C GLU A 12 0.76 13.17 -4.87
N MET A 13 1.48 12.73 -5.91
CA MET A 13 2.51 11.70 -5.78
C MET A 13 3.65 12.15 -4.84
N ALA A 14 4.11 13.40 -4.97
CA ALA A 14 5.18 13.91 -4.13
C ALA A 14 4.76 14.05 -2.66
N GLU A 15 3.53 14.51 -2.40
CA GLU A 15 2.94 14.60 -1.06
C GLU A 15 2.71 13.23 -0.44
N SER A 16 2.26 12.25 -1.23
CA SER A 16 2.09 10.87 -0.77
C SER A 16 3.42 10.24 -0.34
N MET A 17 4.52 10.55 -1.03
CA MET A 17 5.83 9.98 -0.72
C MET A 17 6.56 10.68 0.45
N PHE A 18 6.42 11.99 0.56
CA PHE A 18 7.28 12.81 1.43
C PHE A 18 6.51 13.77 2.35
N GLY A 19 5.18 13.72 2.32
CA GLY A 19 4.31 14.62 3.07
C GLY A 19 4.35 16.07 2.58
N LYS A 20 3.84 16.99 3.41
CA LYS A 20 3.69 18.43 3.07
C LYS A 20 4.99 19.15 2.69
N HIS A 21 6.14 18.59 3.09
CA HIS A 21 7.47 19.17 2.84
C HIS A 21 8.25 18.47 1.71
N TRP A 22 7.53 17.95 0.71
CA TRP A 22 8.05 17.11 -0.36
C TRP A 22 9.09 17.72 -1.30
N LYS A 23 9.13 19.05 -1.47
CA LYS A 23 9.92 19.70 -2.54
C LYS A 23 11.42 19.46 -2.41
N MET A 24 11.94 19.48 -1.19
CA MET A 24 13.36 19.24 -0.92
C MET A 24 13.75 17.77 -1.14
N PRO A 25 13.08 16.77 -0.53
CA PRO A 25 13.32 15.36 -0.84
C PRO A 25 13.20 15.03 -2.33
N LEU A 26 12.24 15.65 -3.03
CA LEU A 26 12.05 15.43 -4.45
C LEU A 26 13.19 16.02 -5.31
N SER A 27 13.77 17.14 -4.87
CA SER A 27 14.93 17.75 -5.52
C SER A 27 16.16 16.83 -5.44
N GLU A 28 16.34 16.18 -4.28
CA GLU A 28 17.39 15.19 -4.06
C GLU A 28 17.15 13.93 -4.91
N LEU A 29 15.91 13.43 -4.94
CA LEU A 29 15.53 12.26 -5.73
C LEU A 29 15.86 12.43 -7.22
N PHE A 30 15.54 13.60 -7.80
CA PHE A 30 15.77 13.86 -9.22
C PHE A 30 17.16 14.44 -9.52
N GLY A 31 17.96 14.77 -8.50
CA GLY A 31 19.24 15.45 -8.68
C GLY A 31 19.11 16.83 -9.33
N VAL A 32 18.02 17.54 -9.05
CA VAL A 32 17.75 18.89 -9.58
C VAL A 32 17.65 19.90 -8.43
N THR A 33 17.64 21.19 -8.76
CA THR A 33 17.49 22.23 -7.72
C THR A 33 16.05 22.31 -7.19
N ASP A 34 15.87 22.69 -5.91
CA ASP A 34 14.56 23.01 -5.33
C ASP A 34 13.79 24.04 -6.17
N ARG A 35 14.49 25.00 -6.79
CA ARG A 35 13.90 25.96 -7.72
C ARG A 35 13.26 25.29 -8.94
N THR A 36 13.89 24.26 -9.50
CA THR A 36 13.33 23.49 -10.63
C THR A 36 12.02 22.83 -10.22
N ILE A 37 12.01 22.16 -9.05
CA ILE A 37 10.82 21.50 -8.52
C ILE A 37 9.69 22.50 -8.27
N ARG A 38 9.97 23.68 -7.70
CA ARG A 38 8.98 24.74 -7.51
C ARG A 38 8.38 25.21 -8.83
N ARG A 39 9.19 25.41 -9.87
CA ARG A 39 8.74 25.85 -11.19
C ARG A 39 7.84 24.83 -11.87
N TRP A 40 8.13 23.55 -11.67
CA TRP A 40 7.26 22.46 -12.09
C TRP A 40 5.93 22.50 -11.34
N ALA A 41 5.97 22.60 -10.01
CA ALA A 41 4.79 22.62 -9.15
C ALA A 41 3.86 23.83 -9.40
N THR A 42 4.41 25.00 -9.76
CA THR A 42 3.61 26.18 -10.10
C THR A 42 3.17 26.22 -11.56
N GLY A 43 3.67 25.31 -12.39
CA GLY A 43 3.46 25.33 -13.84
C GLY A 43 4.21 26.46 -14.54
N GLU A 44 5.19 27.13 -13.91
CA GLU A 44 6.10 28.06 -14.60
C GLU A 44 6.85 27.31 -15.70
N ASN A 45 7.28 26.08 -15.43
CA ASN A 45 7.87 25.15 -16.40
C ASN A 45 7.01 23.90 -16.54
N GLU A 46 7.04 23.31 -17.73
CA GLU A 46 6.46 21.99 -17.94
C GLU A 46 7.24 20.91 -17.18
N ILE A 47 6.50 19.99 -16.56
CA ILE A 47 7.08 18.81 -15.92
C ILE A 47 7.49 17.84 -17.04
N PRO A 48 8.75 17.38 -17.12
CA PRO A 48 9.16 16.38 -18.10
C PRO A 48 8.43 15.05 -17.89
N ASP A 49 8.11 14.32 -18.96
CA ASP A 49 7.49 12.98 -18.86
C ASP A 49 8.40 11.99 -18.10
N GLU A 50 9.71 12.17 -18.23
CA GLU A 50 10.71 11.37 -17.52
C GLU A 50 10.64 11.58 -16.01
N ALA A 51 10.27 12.78 -15.54
CA ALA A 51 10.09 13.05 -14.11
C ALA A 51 8.87 12.30 -13.57
N ILE A 52 7.75 12.32 -14.30
CA ILE A 52 6.54 11.56 -13.94
C ILE A 52 6.85 10.06 -13.90
N ARG A 53 7.47 9.53 -14.95
CA ARG A 53 7.86 8.11 -15.02
C ARG A 53 8.84 7.72 -13.91
N GLY A 54 9.81 8.59 -13.62
CA GLY A 54 10.78 8.39 -12.56
C GLY A 54 10.12 8.32 -11.18
N MET A 55 9.15 9.20 -10.92
CA MET A 55 8.41 9.21 -9.66
C MET A 55 7.59 7.95 -9.47
N LEU A 56 6.81 7.54 -10.47
CA LEU A 56 6.05 6.28 -10.44
C LEU A 56 6.97 5.08 -10.19
N SER A 57 8.11 5.01 -10.90
CA SER A 57 9.09 3.93 -10.73
C SER A 57 9.64 3.89 -9.30
N PHE A 58 9.91 5.06 -8.71
CA PHE A 58 10.37 5.18 -7.33
C PHE A 58 9.29 4.79 -6.32
N MET A 59 8.03 5.22 -6.52
CA MET A 59 6.89 4.80 -5.68
C MET A 59 6.77 3.28 -5.64
N TYR A 60 6.76 2.62 -6.80
CA TYR A 60 6.69 1.15 -6.84
C TYR A 60 7.88 0.48 -6.17
N ALA A 61 9.09 1.02 -6.33
CA ALA A 61 10.27 0.51 -5.64
C ALA A 61 10.16 0.66 -4.12
N ARG A 62 9.64 1.80 -3.65
CA ARG A 62 9.47 2.08 -2.22
C ARG A 62 8.37 1.23 -1.60
N ILE A 63 7.23 1.07 -2.28
CA ILE A 63 6.16 0.15 -1.87
C ILE A 63 6.72 -1.25 -1.70
N ARG A 64 7.42 -1.78 -2.71
CA ARG A 64 8.06 -3.11 -2.63
C ARG A 64 9.00 -3.25 -1.43
N ALA A 65 9.83 -2.23 -1.18
CA ALA A 65 10.77 -2.25 -0.05
C ALA A 65 10.05 -2.21 1.30
N ILE A 66 8.97 -1.42 1.42
CA ILE A 66 8.16 -1.34 2.65
C ILE A 66 7.42 -2.66 2.89
N THR A 67 6.79 -3.23 1.85
CA THR A 67 6.10 -4.53 1.95
C THR A 67 7.08 -5.63 2.34
N ALA A 68 8.23 -5.74 1.66
CA ALA A 68 9.22 -6.76 2.02
C ALA A 68 9.73 -6.62 3.47
N ALA A 69 9.97 -5.39 3.93
CA ALA A 69 10.36 -5.16 5.32
C ALA A 69 9.23 -5.51 6.31
N ALA A 70 7.97 -5.22 5.96
CA ALA A 70 6.81 -5.61 6.78
C ALA A 70 6.69 -7.14 6.87
N ASP A 71 6.85 -7.86 5.76
CA ASP A 71 6.83 -9.32 5.72
C ASP A 71 7.97 -9.92 6.56
N GLU A 72 9.20 -9.39 6.43
CA GLU A 72 10.36 -9.81 7.22
C GLU A 72 10.13 -9.61 8.72
N ILE A 73 9.65 -8.43 9.12
CA ILE A 73 9.31 -8.12 10.50
C ILE A 73 8.21 -9.08 10.99
N ALA A 74 7.12 -9.24 10.24
CA ALA A 74 6.02 -10.12 10.62
C ALA A 74 6.51 -11.56 10.87
N MET A 75 7.40 -12.08 10.02
CA MET A 75 8.02 -13.40 10.18
C MET A 75 8.90 -13.50 11.43
N GLU A 76 9.65 -12.46 11.79
CA GLU A 76 10.47 -12.43 13.01
C GLU A 76 9.59 -12.47 14.28
N PHE A 77 8.45 -11.79 14.27
CA PHE A 77 7.55 -11.71 15.41
C PHE A 77 6.67 -12.96 15.60
N VAL A 78 6.61 -13.90 14.65
CA VAL A 78 5.80 -15.14 14.75
C VAL A 78 6.10 -15.93 16.03
N THR A 79 7.36 -15.89 16.50
CA THR A 79 7.79 -16.62 17.70
C THR A 79 7.67 -15.84 19.00
N GLU A 80 7.26 -14.57 18.95
CA GLU A 80 7.19 -13.69 20.11
C GLU A 80 5.84 -13.80 20.83
N ASP A 81 5.88 -13.94 22.15
CA ASP A 81 4.67 -14.02 22.98
C ASP A 81 3.87 -12.70 22.92
N GLY A 82 2.57 -12.82 22.62
CA GLY A 82 1.65 -11.67 22.58
C GLY A 82 1.62 -10.91 21.26
N TYR A 83 2.37 -11.34 20.24
CA TYR A 83 2.24 -10.80 18.90
C TYR A 83 0.87 -11.15 18.28
N GLU A 84 0.16 -10.13 17.78
CA GLU A 84 -1.05 -10.34 17.01
C GLU A 84 -0.68 -10.75 15.59
N ARG A 85 -0.73 -12.07 15.33
CA ARG A 85 -0.27 -12.66 14.07
C ARG A 85 -1.19 -12.44 12.87
N ILE A 86 -2.39 -11.91 13.08
CA ILE A 86 -3.39 -11.67 12.03
C ILE A 86 -3.48 -10.17 11.80
N ILE A 87 -2.98 -9.71 10.67
CA ILE A 87 -2.99 -8.29 10.29
C ILE A 87 -4.02 -8.11 9.18
N TYR A 88 -5.03 -7.29 9.42
CA TYR A 88 -5.98 -6.91 8.38
C TYR A 88 -5.33 -5.90 7.40
N MET A 89 -5.47 -6.17 6.11
CA MET A 89 -4.84 -5.41 5.02
C MET A 89 -5.92 -4.62 4.25
N PRO A 90 -6.31 -3.42 4.72
CA PRO A 90 -7.35 -2.64 4.08
C PRO A 90 -6.96 -2.23 2.67
N SER A 91 -7.94 -2.21 1.77
CA SER A 91 -7.79 -1.69 0.40
C SER A 91 -6.69 -2.37 -0.43
N MET A 92 -6.29 -3.59 -0.05
CA MET A 92 -5.28 -4.34 -0.79
C MET A 92 -5.82 -4.77 -2.16
N GLN A 93 -5.12 -4.34 -3.20
CA GLN A 93 -5.35 -4.78 -4.57
C GLN A 93 -4.14 -5.55 -5.07
N ILE A 94 -4.33 -6.80 -5.48
CA ILE A 94 -3.26 -7.60 -6.09
C ILE A 94 -3.33 -7.39 -7.60
N ALA A 95 -2.38 -6.61 -8.14
CA ALA A 95 -2.32 -6.23 -9.55
C ALA A 95 -2.27 -7.41 -10.55
N ASN A 96 -1.98 -8.63 -10.08
CA ASN A 96 -1.90 -9.86 -10.88
C ASN A 96 -2.91 -10.93 -10.44
N MET A 97 -3.92 -10.59 -9.64
CA MET A 97 -5.01 -11.52 -9.38
C MET A 97 -5.75 -11.78 -10.68
N ARG A 98 -6.16 -13.03 -10.93
CA ARG A 98 -6.92 -13.31 -12.15
C ARG A 98 -8.17 -12.42 -12.16
N ILE A 99 -8.46 -11.78 -13.29
CA ILE A 99 -9.56 -10.81 -13.45
C ILE A 99 -10.92 -11.41 -13.07
N ASP A 100 -11.09 -12.73 -13.19
CA ASP A 100 -12.30 -13.44 -12.77
C ASP A 100 -12.44 -13.61 -11.24
N LEU A 101 -11.39 -13.32 -10.47
CA LEU A 101 -11.40 -13.28 -9.00
C LEU A 101 -11.55 -11.85 -8.44
N ASP A 102 -11.38 -10.83 -9.29
CA ASP A 102 -11.36 -9.39 -8.96
C ASP A 102 -12.77 -8.76 -8.85
N VAL A 103 -13.82 -9.56 -9.09
CA VAL A 103 -15.22 -9.09 -9.08
C VAL A 103 -15.89 -9.21 -7.71
N GLU A 104 -15.22 -9.82 -6.74
CA GLU A 104 -15.76 -10.06 -5.40
C GLU A 104 -15.02 -9.21 -4.36
N THR A 105 -15.78 -8.57 -3.47
CA THR A 105 -15.29 -7.85 -2.29
C THR A 105 -14.56 -8.84 -1.37
N ARG A 106 -13.26 -9.01 -1.58
CA ARG A 106 -12.40 -9.87 -0.77
C ARG A 106 -11.70 -9.04 0.29
N GLU A 107 -11.64 -9.58 1.48
CA GLU A 107 -10.95 -8.98 2.62
C GLU A 107 -9.59 -9.66 2.76
N TRP A 108 -8.52 -8.86 2.75
CA TRP A 108 -7.15 -9.38 2.78
C TRP A 108 -6.57 -9.35 4.18
N PHE A 109 -5.81 -10.40 4.50
CA PHE A 109 -5.15 -10.58 5.77
C PHE A 109 -3.74 -11.08 5.53
N ASP A 110 -2.78 -10.51 6.25
CA ASP A 110 -1.47 -11.13 6.45
C ASP A 110 -1.54 -12.02 7.71
N ILE A 111 -1.07 -13.25 7.58
CA ILE A 111 -0.93 -14.19 8.67
C ILE A 111 0.51 -14.74 8.62
N ASP A 112 1.36 -14.26 9.53
CA ASP A 112 2.77 -14.65 9.63
C ASP A 112 3.60 -14.39 8.36
N GLY A 113 3.37 -13.27 7.67
CA GLY A 113 4.04 -12.92 6.42
C GLY A 113 3.48 -13.64 5.19
N LYS A 114 2.28 -14.23 5.31
CA LYS A 114 1.56 -14.87 4.19
C LYS A 114 0.19 -14.24 4.02
N LEU A 115 -0.12 -13.92 2.77
CA LEU A 115 -1.37 -13.26 2.42
C LEU A 115 -2.48 -14.26 2.09
N TYR A 116 -3.62 -14.03 2.72
CA TYR A 116 -4.86 -14.77 2.54
C TYR A 116 -6.00 -13.79 2.28
N ALA A 117 -6.97 -14.20 1.46
CA ALA A 117 -8.21 -13.46 1.27
C ALA A 117 -9.41 -14.27 1.71
N ILE A 118 -10.37 -13.61 2.33
CA ILE A 118 -11.67 -14.20 2.69
C ILE A 118 -12.74 -13.62 1.76
N HIS A 119 -13.57 -14.52 1.23
CA HIS A 119 -14.79 -14.17 0.54
C HIS A 119 -15.98 -14.09 1.49
N SER A 120 -17.05 -13.40 1.09
CA SER A 120 -18.25 -13.20 1.91
C SER A 120 -18.96 -14.49 2.34
N ASP A 121 -18.76 -15.59 1.61
CA ASP A 121 -19.27 -16.92 1.94
C ASP A 121 -18.36 -17.73 2.91
N GLY A 122 -17.24 -17.14 3.35
CA GLY A 122 -16.27 -17.78 4.23
C GLY A 122 -15.16 -18.56 3.51
N THR A 123 -15.14 -18.58 2.18
CA THR A 123 -14.06 -19.23 1.43
C THR A 123 -12.75 -18.47 1.60
N VAL A 124 -11.66 -19.20 1.86
CA VAL A 124 -10.31 -18.65 2.00
C VAL A 124 -9.48 -18.99 0.78
N ILE A 125 -8.77 -18.00 0.23
CA ILE A 125 -7.83 -18.19 -0.88
C ILE A 125 -6.43 -17.67 -0.55
N ASP A 126 -5.42 -18.21 -1.23
CA ASP A 126 -4.06 -17.69 -1.24
C ASP A 126 -3.86 -16.57 -2.29
N MET A 127 -2.67 -15.96 -2.33
CA MET A 127 -2.30 -14.95 -3.35
C MET A 127 -2.41 -15.42 -4.80
N SER A 128 -2.37 -16.74 -5.04
CA SER A 128 -2.51 -17.31 -6.38
C SER A 128 -3.98 -17.53 -6.78
N GLY A 129 -4.91 -17.25 -5.87
CA GLY A 129 -6.34 -17.45 -6.07
C GLY A 129 -6.81 -18.88 -5.84
N ASN A 130 -5.99 -19.74 -5.24
CA ASN A 130 -6.38 -21.11 -4.93
C ASN A 130 -7.06 -21.16 -3.55
N ASN A 131 -8.03 -22.07 -3.39
CA ASN A 131 -8.58 -22.37 -2.08
C ASN A 131 -7.46 -22.79 -1.13
N ALA A 132 -7.42 -22.16 0.04
CA ALA A 132 -6.37 -22.35 1.03
C ALA A 132 -6.96 -22.68 2.39
N LEU A 133 -6.19 -23.40 3.20
CA LEU A 133 -6.47 -23.58 4.62
C LEU A 133 -5.69 -22.53 5.40
N LEU A 134 -6.33 -21.98 6.43
CA LEU A 134 -5.68 -21.08 7.37
C LEU A 134 -4.64 -21.83 8.21
N PRO A 135 -3.50 -21.20 8.55
CA PRO A 135 -2.43 -21.84 9.31
C PRO A 135 -2.80 -22.01 10.79
N ASP A 136 -2.15 -22.96 11.47
CA ASP A 136 -2.04 -23.08 12.93
C ASP A 136 -3.31 -22.86 13.76
N GLY A 137 -4.45 -23.36 13.27
CA GLY A 137 -5.73 -23.27 13.97
C GLY A 137 -6.37 -21.88 13.95
N VAL A 138 -5.85 -20.96 13.12
CA VAL A 138 -6.49 -19.67 12.85
C VAL A 138 -7.88 -19.92 12.26
N SER A 139 -8.89 -19.29 12.85
CA SER A 139 -10.28 -19.39 12.43
C SER A 139 -10.75 -18.14 11.67
N ILE A 140 -11.83 -18.29 10.90
CA ILE A 140 -12.45 -17.17 10.18
C ILE A 140 -12.94 -16.09 11.15
N GLU A 141 -13.44 -16.49 12.33
CA GLU A 141 -13.87 -15.54 13.37
C GLU A 141 -12.73 -14.66 13.86
N GLN A 142 -11.51 -15.21 13.97
CA GLN A 142 -10.33 -14.43 14.37
C GLN A 142 -9.95 -13.40 13.30
N LEU A 143 -10.12 -13.74 12.02
CA LEU A 143 -9.90 -12.79 10.92
C LEU A 143 -10.92 -11.65 10.96
N TYR A 144 -12.21 -11.96 11.16
CA TYR A 144 -13.22 -10.92 11.35
C TYR A 144 -12.98 -10.05 12.59
N TYR A 145 -12.48 -10.65 13.67
CA TYR A 145 -12.07 -9.89 14.85
C TYR A 145 -10.92 -8.92 14.54
N ALA A 146 -9.88 -9.37 13.84
CA ALA A 146 -8.75 -8.51 13.45
C ALA A 146 -9.21 -7.32 12.58
N LYS A 147 -10.07 -7.58 11.58
CA LYS A 147 -10.69 -6.52 10.76
C LYS A 147 -11.48 -5.54 11.62
N LYS A 148 -12.33 -6.05 12.51
CA LYS A 148 -13.16 -5.22 13.39
C LYS A 148 -12.29 -4.35 14.31
N SER A 149 -11.26 -4.95 14.93
CA SER A 149 -10.29 -4.25 15.78
C SER A 149 -9.63 -3.10 15.03
N TYR A 150 -9.16 -3.36 13.80
CA TYR A 150 -8.56 -2.33 12.95
C TYR A 150 -9.52 -1.15 12.67
N ILE A 151 -10.77 -1.44 12.30
CA ILE A 151 -11.77 -0.41 11.95
C ILE A 151 -12.21 0.40 13.17
N GLU A 152 -12.36 -0.26 14.32
CA GLU A 152 -12.83 0.37 15.55
C GLU A 152 -11.72 1.16 16.27
N ASP A 153 -10.45 0.95 15.92
CA ASP A 153 -9.33 1.71 16.44
C ASP A 153 -9.33 3.17 15.93
N PRO A 154 -9.49 4.17 16.81
CA PRO A 154 -9.49 5.58 16.43
C PRO A 154 -8.18 6.05 15.79
N GLU A 155 -7.04 5.40 16.07
CA GLU A 155 -5.75 5.77 15.49
C GLU A 155 -5.68 5.44 14.00
N ASN A 156 -6.41 4.40 13.55
CA ASN A 156 -6.45 3.97 12.15
C ASN A 156 -7.42 4.80 11.29
N GLN A 157 -8.28 5.63 11.91
CA GLN A 157 -9.23 6.49 11.20
C GLN A 157 -8.63 7.82 10.70
N ILE A 158 -7.34 8.07 10.97
CA ILE A 158 -6.67 9.35 10.66
C ILE A 158 -6.22 9.44 9.19
N ALA A 159 -6.27 8.34 8.42
CA ALA A 159 -5.71 8.27 7.07
C ALA A 159 -6.67 8.69 5.92
N GLU A 160 -7.93 9.03 6.19
CA GLU A 160 -8.95 9.32 5.15
C GLU A 160 -9.33 10.81 4.97
N ASN A 161 -8.59 11.77 5.55
CA ASN A 161 -8.87 13.22 5.40
C ASN A 161 -7.83 13.99 4.60
#